data_AF-A0A8B9HU59-F1
#
_entry.id   AF-A0A8B9HU59-F1
#
_cell.length_a   1.000
_cell.length_b   1.000
_cell.length_c   1.000
_cell.angle_alpha   90.00
_cell.angle_beta   90.00
_cell.angle_gamma   90.00
#
_symmetry.space_group_name_H-M   'P 1'
#
loop_
_entity.id
_entity.type
_entity.pdbx_description
1 polymer ?
#
loop_
_entity_poly.entity_id
_entity_poly.type
_entity_poly.pdbx_seq_one_letter_code
_entity_poly.pdbx_strand_id
1 'polypeptide(L)'
;SVVLGFPMRKLRASLFIWQAHNALFLVRCLLKVFIREMSEEDLHLQFSYQARAPGTYESNSGDLLEELICNLVHLIVEVPLLDITYNILFEAVTTLLVLLSYQLFQKEILREGLVYRCLTRGRCLSLTSRLVKTLLYNFIRQEKCPPPAHIFTPQADGGGLLYGLASGVASGLWSVFTLGGAGSKSGVDQEQNPLPLSNQSLLLLLVLANLPDGLDCPNPYKQAVTCFKNTQDTSSIPSPQPHTFQINFNSLYTALCEQQRSDQATLLLYTLLHQNPNMKTYMLSRTDVENLVMPILEILYHVEERNSHHVYMALIILLILTEDDTFNRSIHEVILKNINWYTERALTEISLGSLLILVVIRTIQFNMTRTRVRVTCSGFFLLQSWAV
;
A
#
# COMPACT_ATOMS: atom_id res chain seq x y z
N SER A 1 -14.95 23.28 -37.70
CA SER A 1 -15.58 22.08 -37.09
C SER A 1 -14.64 21.15 -36.30
N VAL A 2 -13.32 21.36 -36.25
CA VAL A 2 -12.39 20.47 -35.49
C VAL A 2 -12.20 20.92 -34.03
N VAL A 3 -12.45 22.20 -33.70
CA VAL A 3 -12.22 22.77 -32.36
C VAL A 3 -13.36 22.47 -31.36
N LEU A 4 -14.58 22.24 -31.84
CA LEU A 4 -15.76 21.88 -31.01
C LEU A 4 -15.86 20.37 -30.69
N GLY A 5 -15.13 19.51 -31.42
CA GLY A 5 -15.16 18.05 -31.21
C GLY A 5 -14.32 17.57 -30.01
N PHE A 6 -13.30 18.33 -29.63
CA PHE A 6 -12.41 18.01 -28.50
C PHE A 6 -13.08 18.13 -27.13
N PRO A 7 -13.80 19.23 -26.80
CA PRO A 7 -14.49 19.35 -25.51
C PRO A 7 -15.62 18.34 -25.37
N MET A 8 -16.37 18.06 -26.44
CA MET A 8 -17.43 17.03 -26.45
C MET A 8 -16.89 15.62 -26.23
N ARG A 9 -15.73 15.26 -26.82
CA ARG A 9 -15.08 13.96 -26.58
C ARG A 9 -14.56 13.85 -25.15
N LYS A 10 -13.98 14.92 -24.61
CA LYS A 10 -13.51 14.96 -23.21
C LYS A 10 -14.67 14.83 -22.23
N LEU A 11 -15.78 15.54 -22.46
CA LEU A 11 -17.00 15.46 -21.65
C LEU A 11 -17.62 14.05 -21.68
N ARG A 12 -17.71 13.45 -22.87
CA ARG A 12 -18.20 12.07 -23.03
C ARG A 12 -17.30 11.06 -22.33
N ALA A 13 -15.98 11.20 -22.44
CA ALA A 13 -15.03 10.34 -21.74
C ALA A 13 -15.14 10.49 -20.21
N SER A 14 -15.25 11.71 -19.70
CA SER A 14 -15.47 11.97 -18.27
C SER A 14 -16.78 11.36 -17.75
N LEU A 15 -17.86 11.39 -18.56
CA LEU A 15 -19.13 10.76 -18.20
C LEU A 15 -19.01 9.23 -18.10
N PHE A 16 -18.34 8.58 -19.06
CA PHE A 16 -18.09 7.15 -19.01
C PHE A 16 -17.22 6.75 -17.81
N ILE A 17 -16.17 7.52 -17.51
CA ILE A 17 -15.31 7.28 -16.34
C ILE A 17 -16.11 7.39 -15.04
N TRP A 18 -16.99 8.40 -14.94
CA TRP A 18 -17.85 8.59 -13.78
C TRP A 18 -18.87 7.46 -13.62
N GLN A 19 -19.51 7.02 -14.71
CA GLN A 19 -20.42 5.88 -14.70
C GLN A 19 -19.70 4.58 -14.30
N ALA A 20 -18.51 4.33 -14.86
CA ALA A 20 -17.70 3.17 -14.52
C ALA A 20 -17.26 3.19 -13.06
N HIS A 21 -16.85 4.35 -12.54
CA HIS A 21 -16.55 4.53 -11.11
C HIS A 21 -17.75 4.17 -10.23
N ASN A 22 -18.94 4.70 -10.53
CA ASN A 22 -20.15 4.41 -9.76
C ASN A 22 -20.55 2.94 -9.82
N ALA A 23 -20.47 2.32 -11.01
CA ALA A 23 -20.74 0.90 -11.16
C ALA A 23 -19.76 0.07 -10.31
N LEU A 24 -18.47 0.41 -10.35
CA LEU A 24 -17.46 -0.28 -9.57
C LEU A 24 -17.65 -0.09 -8.07
N PHE A 25 -18.06 1.11 -7.65
CA PHE A 25 -18.41 1.40 -6.26
C PHE A 25 -19.57 0.53 -5.76
N LEU A 26 -20.63 0.39 -6.57
CA LEU A 26 -21.74 -0.51 -6.24
C LEU A 26 -21.28 -1.96 -6.15
N VAL A 27 -20.46 -2.42 -7.10
CA VAL A 27 -19.88 -3.77 -7.08
C VAL A 27 -19.05 -3.98 -5.80
N ARG A 28 -18.18 -3.04 -5.42
CA ARG A 28 -17.41 -3.12 -4.17
C ARG A 28 -18.31 -3.22 -2.94
N CYS A 29 -19.37 -2.40 -2.87
CA CYS A 29 -20.31 -2.44 -1.75
C CYS A 29 -21.01 -3.79 -1.64
N LEU A 30 -21.42 -4.39 -2.76
CA LEU A 30 -21.99 -5.74 -2.79
C LEU A 30 -20.96 -6.80 -2.38
N LEU A 31 -19.73 -6.71 -2.93
CA LEU A 31 -18.63 -7.61 -2.59
C LEU A 31 -18.32 -7.61 -1.09
N LYS A 32 -18.35 -6.45 -0.41
CA LYS A 32 -18.17 -6.38 1.05
C LYS A 32 -19.18 -7.22 1.81
N VAL A 33 -20.43 -7.25 1.35
CA VAL A 33 -21.49 -8.06 1.97
C VAL A 33 -21.28 -9.53 1.64
N PHE A 34 -21.01 -9.86 0.38
CA PHE A 34 -20.82 -11.25 -0.06
C PHE A 34 -19.63 -11.91 0.64
N ILE A 35 -18.49 -11.22 0.74
CA ILE A 35 -17.28 -11.73 1.38
C ILE A 35 -17.48 -12.01 2.87
N ARG A 36 -18.39 -11.28 3.53
CA ARG A 36 -18.70 -11.45 4.95
C ARG A 36 -19.69 -12.58 5.22
N GLU A 37 -20.71 -12.70 4.37
CA GLU A 37 -21.87 -13.56 4.62
C GLU A 37 -21.86 -14.88 3.83
N MET A 38 -21.07 -14.98 2.75
CA MET A 38 -21.10 -16.11 1.82
C MET A 38 -19.83 -16.97 1.89
N SER A 39 -19.99 -18.26 1.57
CA SER A 39 -18.87 -19.17 1.33
C SER A 39 -18.19 -18.88 -0.02
N GLU A 40 -17.00 -19.42 -0.24
CA GLU A 40 -16.25 -19.22 -1.48
C GLU A 40 -16.96 -19.82 -2.70
N GLU A 41 -17.65 -20.95 -2.52
CA GLU A 41 -18.45 -21.61 -3.55
C GLU A 41 -19.69 -20.77 -3.91
N ASP A 42 -20.40 -20.24 -2.92
CA ASP A 42 -21.55 -19.36 -3.12
C ASP A 42 -21.14 -18.07 -3.81
N LEU A 43 -19.99 -17.51 -3.42
CA LEU A 43 -19.40 -16.34 -4.08
C LEU A 43 -19.13 -16.64 -5.55
N HIS A 44 -18.52 -17.78 -5.87
CA HIS A 44 -18.26 -18.17 -7.26
C HIS A 44 -19.56 -18.29 -8.08
N LEU A 45 -20.61 -18.87 -7.50
CA LEU A 45 -21.91 -19.01 -8.16
C LEU A 45 -22.51 -17.66 -8.53
N GLN A 46 -22.39 -16.64 -7.67
CA GLN A 46 -22.86 -15.27 -7.98
C GLN A 46 -22.12 -14.63 -9.17
N PHE A 47 -20.92 -15.09 -9.48
CA PHE A 47 -20.08 -14.63 -10.58
C PHE A 47 -19.99 -15.65 -11.73
N SER A 48 -20.90 -16.61 -11.79
CA SER A 48 -21.01 -17.55 -12.90
C SER A 48 -22.22 -17.20 -13.76
N TYR A 49 -22.07 -17.22 -15.08
CA TYR A 49 -23.21 -17.20 -15.99
C TYR A 49 -23.19 -18.42 -16.90
N GLN A 50 -24.37 -18.94 -17.19
CA GLN A 50 -24.57 -20.01 -18.15
C GLN A 50 -25.36 -19.45 -19.33
N ALA A 51 -24.70 -19.21 -20.46
CA ALA A 51 -25.40 -18.87 -21.69
C ALA A 51 -26.20 -20.09 -22.18
N ARG A 52 -27.52 -20.04 -22.07
CA ARG A 52 -28.40 -20.99 -22.76
C ARG A 52 -28.61 -20.52 -24.20
N ALA A 53 -27.76 -20.98 -25.12
CA ALA A 53 -28.11 -20.94 -26.53
C ALA A 53 -29.10 -22.08 -26.83
N PRO A 54 -30.25 -21.83 -27.48
CA PRO A 54 -31.14 -22.90 -27.90
C PRO A 54 -30.45 -23.75 -28.99
N GLY A 55 -30.05 -24.98 -28.65
CA GLY A 55 -29.62 -25.99 -29.63
C GLY A 55 -28.16 -26.45 -29.58
N THR A 56 -27.33 -25.96 -28.65
CA THR A 56 -25.93 -26.42 -28.48
C THR A 56 -25.72 -27.04 -27.10
N TYR A 57 -25.17 -28.26 -27.07
CA TYR A 57 -24.83 -29.01 -25.84
C TYR A 57 -23.54 -28.51 -25.16
N GLU A 58 -22.83 -27.55 -25.73
CA GLU A 58 -21.66 -26.93 -25.13
C GLU A 58 -22.06 -25.65 -24.38
N SER A 59 -22.12 -25.74 -23.05
CA SER A 59 -22.27 -24.55 -22.22
C SER A 59 -20.91 -23.87 -22.06
N ASN A 60 -20.69 -22.76 -22.75
CA ASN A 60 -19.62 -21.84 -22.36
C ASN A 60 -20.06 -21.13 -21.06
N SER A 61 -19.69 -21.71 -19.92
CA SER A 61 -19.76 -21.03 -18.62
C SER A 61 -18.57 -20.08 -18.51
N GLY A 62 -18.82 -18.78 -18.56
CA GLY A 62 -17.76 -17.77 -18.33
C GLY A 62 -17.57 -17.52 -16.84
N ASP A 63 -16.32 -17.50 -16.39
CA ASP A 63 -15.95 -17.08 -15.04
C ASP A 63 -15.89 -15.54 -14.98
N LEU A 64 -16.98 -14.91 -14.55
CA LEU A 64 -17.06 -13.44 -14.43
C LEU A 64 -16.18 -12.92 -13.30
N LEU A 65 -15.83 -13.77 -12.31
CA LEU A 65 -14.95 -13.37 -11.22
C LEU A 65 -13.53 -13.22 -11.74
N GLU A 66 -13.05 -14.21 -12.51
CA GLU A 66 -11.75 -14.12 -13.17
C GLU A 66 -11.70 -12.91 -14.11
N GLU A 67 -12.75 -12.68 -14.90
CA GLU A 67 -12.85 -11.52 -15.80
C GLU A 67 -12.86 -10.18 -15.04
N LEU A 68 -13.61 -10.08 -13.93
CA LEU A 68 -13.62 -8.89 -13.08
C LEU A 68 -12.23 -8.61 -12.49
N ILE A 69 -11.56 -9.63 -11.94
CA ILE A 69 -10.21 -9.50 -11.37
C ILE A 69 -9.21 -9.10 -12.46
N CYS A 70 -9.25 -9.74 -13.63
CA CYS A 70 -8.40 -9.39 -14.76
C CYS A 70 -8.63 -7.93 -15.19
N ASN A 71 -9.88 -7.50 -15.32
CA ASN A 71 -10.23 -6.13 -15.71
C ASN A 71 -9.81 -5.11 -14.65
N LEU A 72 -9.92 -5.43 -13.36
CA LEU A 72 -9.40 -4.59 -12.27
C LEU A 72 -7.88 -4.41 -12.36
N VAL A 73 -7.14 -5.50 -12.56
CA VAL A 73 -5.68 -5.45 -12.72
C VAL A 73 -5.29 -4.68 -13.97
N HIS A 74 -5.97 -4.91 -15.10
CA HIS A 74 -5.76 -4.17 -16.33
C HIS A 74 -6.05 -2.67 -16.15
N LEU A 75 -7.13 -2.31 -15.47
CA LEU A 75 -7.49 -0.93 -15.20
C LEU A 75 -6.39 -0.22 -14.40
N ILE A 76 -5.84 -0.88 -13.37
CA ILE A 76 -4.76 -0.32 -12.53
C ILE A 76 -3.47 -0.14 -13.35
N VAL A 77 -3.16 -1.07 -14.25
CA VAL A 77 -1.89 -1.10 -14.99
C VAL A 77 -1.89 -0.24 -16.26
N GLU A 78 -3.00 -0.20 -16.99
CA GLU A 78 -3.09 0.47 -18.30
C GLU A 78 -3.56 1.92 -18.20
N VAL A 79 -4.38 2.27 -17.21
CA VAL A 79 -4.92 3.63 -17.09
C VAL A 79 -3.91 4.54 -16.41
N PRO A 80 -3.50 5.65 -17.05
CA PRO A 80 -2.59 6.59 -16.44
C PRO A 80 -3.27 7.31 -15.27
N LEU A 81 -2.48 7.58 -14.23
CA LEU A 81 -2.92 8.38 -13.09
C LEU A 81 -3.01 9.86 -13.49
N LEU A 82 -4.24 10.36 -13.56
CA LEU A 82 -4.66 11.73 -13.87
C LEU A 82 -5.80 12.12 -12.92
N ASP A 83 -6.07 13.42 -12.74
CA ASP A 83 -7.15 13.90 -11.87
C ASP A 83 -8.53 13.26 -12.18
N ILE A 84 -8.83 13.08 -13.48
CA ILE A 84 -10.09 12.48 -13.92
C ILE A 84 -10.16 10.96 -13.71
N THR A 85 -9.01 10.27 -13.68
CA THR A 85 -8.92 8.81 -13.53
C THR A 85 -8.61 8.40 -12.09
N TYR A 86 -8.23 9.35 -11.22
CA TYR A 86 -7.88 9.09 -9.82
C TYR A 86 -8.97 8.30 -9.08
N ASN A 87 -10.24 8.72 -9.18
CA ASN A 87 -11.34 8.07 -8.46
C ASN A 87 -11.61 6.65 -8.94
N ILE A 88 -11.51 6.37 -10.24
CA ILE A 88 -11.73 5.03 -10.77
C ILE A 88 -10.56 4.09 -10.43
N LEU A 89 -9.32 4.60 -10.45
CA LEU A 89 -8.13 3.86 -10.02
C LEU A 89 -8.18 3.55 -8.52
N PHE A 90 -8.57 4.53 -7.70
CA PHE A 90 -8.79 4.36 -6.27
C PHE A 90 -9.83 3.29 -5.98
N GLU A 91 -10.95 3.35 -6.68
CA GLU A 91 -12.03 2.38 -6.53
C GLU A 91 -11.58 0.97 -6.97
N ALA A 92 -10.78 0.85 -8.03
CA ALA A 92 -10.24 -0.43 -8.50
C ALA A 92 -9.27 -1.07 -7.50
N VAL A 93 -8.32 -0.30 -6.97
CA VAL A 93 -7.40 -0.76 -5.92
C VAL A 93 -8.17 -1.19 -4.69
N THR A 94 -9.16 -0.40 -4.26
CA THR A 94 -9.99 -0.70 -3.09
C THR A 94 -10.87 -1.94 -3.31
N THR A 95 -11.40 -2.13 -4.51
CA THR A 95 -12.21 -3.31 -4.86
C THR A 95 -11.36 -4.59 -4.81
N LEU A 96 -10.14 -4.53 -5.35
CA LEU A 96 -9.22 -5.67 -5.28
C LEU A 96 -8.80 -5.99 -3.84
N LEU A 97 -8.56 -4.96 -3.03
CA LEU A 97 -8.32 -5.13 -1.59
C LEU A 97 -9.51 -5.79 -0.87
N VAL A 98 -10.74 -5.38 -1.19
CA VAL A 98 -11.94 -6.00 -0.63
C VAL A 98 -12.00 -7.48 -1.03
N LEU A 99 -11.77 -7.83 -2.30
CA LEU A 99 -11.70 -9.23 -2.74
C LEU A 99 -10.66 -10.05 -1.97
N LEU A 100 -9.48 -9.49 -1.74
CA LEU A 100 -8.40 -10.15 -0.98
C LEU A 100 -8.69 -10.23 0.53
N SER A 101 -9.57 -9.37 1.06
CA SER A 101 -9.96 -9.38 2.47
C SER A 101 -10.78 -10.60 2.87
N TYR A 102 -11.22 -11.43 1.92
CA TYR A 102 -11.89 -12.70 2.19
C TYR A 102 -11.10 -13.61 3.14
N GLN A 103 -9.76 -13.59 3.05
CA GLN A 103 -8.88 -14.32 3.95
C GLN A 103 -9.08 -13.97 5.45
N LEU A 104 -9.58 -12.77 5.77
CA LEU A 104 -9.80 -12.32 7.16
C LEU A 104 -11.00 -13.01 7.82
N PHE A 105 -11.95 -13.49 7.03
CA PHE A 105 -13.16 -14.16 7.54
C PHE A 105 -12.99 -15.67 7.66
N GLN A 106 -11.86 -16.20 7.18
CA GLN A 106 -11.54 -17.61 7.24
C GLN A 106 -10.62 -17.95 8.43
N LYS A 107 -10.91 -19.07 9.09
CA LYS A 107 -10.11 -19.57 10.23
C LYS A 107 -8.75 -20.15 9.80
N GLU A 108 -8.64 -20.58 8.55
CA GLU A 108 -7.44 -21.19 7.98
C GLU A 108 -6.90 -20.37 6.81
N ILE A 109 -5.60 -20.51 6.54
CA ILE A 109 -4.94 -19.84 5.41
C ILE A 109 -5.39 -20.50 4.10
N LEU A 110 -6.11 -19.74 3.26
CA LEU A 110 -6.59 -20.20 1.95
C LEU A 110 -5.43 -20.20 0.96
N ARG A 111 -4.71 -21.33 0.89
CA ARG A 111 -3.59 -21.49 -0.05
C ARG A 111 -4.04 -21.63 -1.50
N GLU A 112 -5.30 -21.99 -1.75
CA GLU A 112 -5.84 -22.21 -3.09
C GLU A 112 -7.18 -21.49 -3.35
N GLY A 113 -7.43 -20.38 -2.65
CA GLY A 113 -8.65 -19.61 -2.86
C GLY A 113 -8.82 -19.15 -4.31
N LEU A 114 -10.05 -18.99 -4.78
CA LEU A 114 -10.43 -18.59 -6.13
C LEU A 114 -9.80 -17.26 -6.52
N VAL A 115 -9.89 -16.25 -5.64
CA VAL A 115 -9.30 -14.92 -5.87
C VAL A 115 -7.77 -15.02 -6.00
N TYR A 116 -7.14 -15.81 -5.13
CA TYR A 116 -5.69 -16.06 -5.16
C TYR A 116 -5.28 -16.77 -6.46
N ARG A 117 -6.05 -17.78 -6.88
CA ARG A 117 -5.82 -18.53 -8.11
C ARG A 117 -5.94 -17.66 -9.35
N CYS A 118 -6.93 -16.76 -9.40
CA CYS A 118 -7.10 -15.80 -10.50
C CYS A 118 -5.95 -14.80 -10.60
N LEU A 119 -5.34 -14.43 -9.46
CA LEU A 119 -4.23 -13.46 -9.42
C LEU A 119 -2.86 -14.08 -9.67
N THR A 120 -2.66 -15.34 -9.30
CA THR A 120 -1.37 -16.04 -9.40
C THR A 120 -1.28 -17.00 -10.57
N ARG A 121 -2.40 -17.36 -11.19
CA ARG A 121 -2.46 -18.19 -12.40
C ARG A 121 -3.20 -17.45 -13.52
N GLY A 122 -3.01 -17.90 -14.76
CA GLY A 122 -3.76 -17.39 -15.92
C GLY A 122 -3.31 -16.02 -16.42
N ARG A 123 -4.27 -15.19 -16.86
CA ARG A 123 -4.03 -13.93 -17.59
C ARG A 123 -3.33 -12.86 -16.73
N CYS A 124 -3.65 -12.79 -15.44
CA CYS A 124 -3.07 -11.83 -14.49
C CYS A 124 -1.57 -12.02 -14.27
N LEU A 125 -1.04 -13.24 -14.46
CA LEU A 125 0.38 -13.55 -14.25
C LEU A 125 1.30 -12.70 -15.14
N SER A 126 0.88 -12.43 -16.38
CA SER A 126 1.62 -11.57 -17.31
C SER A 126 1.68 -10.11 -16.86
N LEU A 127 0.72 -9.68 -16.05
CA LEU A 127 0.57 -8.32 -15.55
C LEU A 127 1.24 -8.12 -14.18
N THR A 128 1.67 -9.19 -13.49
CA THR A 128 2.19 -9.13 -12.12
C THR A 128 3.32 -8.10 -11.94
N SER A 129 4.36 -8.13 -12.79
CA SER A 129 5.47 -7.17 -12.71
C SER A 129 5.02 -5.74 -12.96
N ARG A 130 4.09 -5.54 -13.90
CA ARG A 130 3.52 -4.23 -14.23
C ARG A 130 2.64 -3.71 -13.09
N LEU A 131 1.88 -4.58 -12.43
CA LEU A 131 1.04 -4.23 -11.28
C LEU A 131 1.90 -3.79 -10.11
N VAL A 132 2.89 -4.60 -9.70
CA VAL A 132 3.82 -4.25 -8.61
C VAL A 132 4.54 -2.94 -8.91
N LYS A 133 5.03 -2.77 -10.14
CA LYS A 133 5.65 -1.53 -10.59
C LYS A 133 4.68 -0.35 -10.42
N THR A 134 3.44 -0.45 -10.91
CA THR A 134 2.46 0.64 -10.87
C THR A 134 2.06 1.00 -9.43
N LEU A 135 1.87 0.01 -8.56
CA LEU A 135 1.56 0.25 -7.15
C LEU A 135 2.72 0.97 -6.43
N LEU A 136 3.97 0.58 -6.71
CA LEU A 136 5.15 1.30 -6.20
C LEU A 136 5.24 2.72 -6.77
N TYR A 137 4.94 2.94 -8.06
CA TYR A 137 4.90 4.30 -8.62
C TYR A 137 3.83 5.17 -7.97
N ASN A 138 2.65 4.62 -7.68
CA ASN A 138 1.59 5.34 -6.95
C ASN A 138 2.06 5.72 -5.54
N PHE A 139 2.77 4.82 -4.86
CA PHE A 139 3.39 5.11 -3.57
C PHE A 139 4.48 6.20 -3.68
N ILE A 140 5.31 6.18 -4.71
CA ILE A 140 6.36 7.19 -4.92
C ILE A 140 5.78 8.57 -5.23
N ARG A 141 4.75 8.65 -6.08
CA ARG A 141 4.20 9.93 -6.53
C ARG A 141 3.41 10.68 -5.46
N GLN A 142 2.88 9.96 -4.46
CA GLN A 142 2.08 10.53 -3.35
C GLN A 142 1.04 11.56 -3.84
N GLU A 143 0.34 11.26 -4.95
CA GLU A 143 -0.63 12.21 -5.50
C GLU A 143 -1.78 12.43 -4.52
N LYS A 144 -2.02 13.71 -4.22
CA LYS A 144 -3.12 14.12 -3.37
C LYS A 144 -4.44 13.87 -4.10
N CYS A 145 -5.47 13.54 -3.33
CA CYS A 145 -6.81 13.45 -3.87
C CYS A 145 -7.15 14.76 -4.60
N PRO A 146 -7.51 14.74 -5.89
CA PRO A 146 -7.91 15.94 -6.59
C PRO A 146 -9.13 16.53 -5.89
N PRO A 147 -9.23 17.87 -5.78
CA PRO A 147 -10.43 18.50 -5.24
C PRO A 147 -11.64 18.01 -6.05
N PRO A 148 -12.82 17.82 -5.42
CA PRO A 148 -14.00 17.33 -6.10
C PRO A 148 -14.23 18.22 -7.32
N ALA A 149 -14.04 17.64 -8.50
CA ALA A 149 -14.16 18.39 -9.73
C ALA A 149 -15.60 18.90 -9.76
N HIS A 150 -15.76 20.23 -9.73
CA HIS A 150 -17.03 20.95 -9.91
C HIS A 150 -17.56 20.76 -11.34
N ILE A 151 -17.66 19.52 -11.81
CA ILE A 151 -18.16 19.17 -13.14
C ILE A 151 -19.67 19.47 -13.22
N PHE A 152 -20.33 19.67 -12.07
CA PHE A 152 -21.71 20.12 -11.99
C PHE A 152 -21.91 21.12 -10.86
N THR A 153 -21.33 22.32 -10.97
CA THR A 153 -21.99 23.48 -10.37
C THR A 153 -23.26 23.75 -11.18
N PRO A 154 -24.46 23.80 -10.56
CA PRO A 154 -25.64 24.23 -11.28
C PRO A 154 -25.40 25.67 -11.69
N GLN A 155 -25.29 25.94 -12.99
CA GLN A 155 -25.72 27.24 -13.48
C GLN A 155 -27.18 27.37 -13.06
N ALA A 156 -27.44 28.35 -12.21
CA ALA A 156 -28.77 28.74 -11.80
C ALA A 156 -29.49 29.34 -13.02
N ASP A 157 -29.97 28.49 -13.91
CA ASP A 157 -31.01 28.89 -14.85
C ASP A 157 -31.87 27.68 -15.24
N GLY A 158 -33.17 27.94 -15.37
CA GLY A 158 -34.25 26.98 -15.19
C GLY A 158 -34.18 25.68 -16.01
N GLY A 159 -34.48 24.56 -15.33
CA GLY A 159 -35.11 23.39 -15.94
C GLY A 159 -34.27 22.11 -15.98
N GLY A 160 -34.38 21.27 -14.95
CA GLY A 160 -33.76 19.93 -14.97
C GLY A 160 -33.92 19.13 -13.67
N LEU A 161 -35.15 18.85 -13.25
CA LEU A 161 -35.51 18.19 -11.99
C LEU A 161 -34.98 16.73 -11.82
N LEU A 162 -34.27 16.16 -12.80
CA LEU A 162 -33.84 14.75 -12.79
C LEU A 162 -32.34 14.55 -12.45
N TYR A 163 -31.51 15.60 -12.46
CA TYR A 163 -30.06 15.47 -12.17
C TYR A 163 -29.68 15.76 -10.71
N GLY A 164 -30.59 16.32 -9.91
CA GLY A 164 -30.36 16.64 -8.49
C GLY A 164 -30.40 15.44 -7.54
N LEU A 165 -30.91 14.29 -7.99
CA LEU A 165 -31.02 13.11 -7.12
C LEU A 165 -29.76 12.24 -7.15
N ALA A 166 -29.02 12.17 -8.26
CA ALA A 166 -27.82 11.32 -8.34
C ALA A 166 -26.61 11.88 -7.56
N SER A 167 -26.53 13.20 -7.38
CA SER A 167 -25.45 13.87 -6.62
C SER A 167 -25.66 13.82 -5.10
N GLY A 168 -26.91 13.82 -4.61
CA GLY A 168 -27.21 13.83 -3.19
C GLY A 168 -27.00 12.48 -2.49
N VAL A 169 -27.32 11.37 -3.16
CA VAL A 169 -27.18 10.03 -2.54
C VAL A 169 -25.74 9.56 -2.49
N ALA A 170 -24.91 9.87 -3.49
CA ALA A 170 -23.51 9.44 -3.51
C ALA A 170 -22.70 10.09 -2.37
N SER A 171 -22.89 11.38 -2.08
CA SER A 171 -22.15 12.07 -1.01
C SER A 171 -22.65 11.72 0.40
N GLY A 172 -23.97 11.54 0.57
CA GLY A 172 -24.57 11.14 1.85
C GLY A 172 -24.25 9.68 2.22
N LEU A 173 -24.22 8.78 1.23
CA LEU A 173 -23.82 7.39 1.43
C LEU A 173 -22.30 7.25 1.63
N TRP A 174 -21.48 8.11 1.02
CA TRP A 174 -20.03 8.12 1.25
C TRP A 174 -19.70 8.32 2.73
N SER A 175 -20.30 9.34 3.37
CA SER A 175 -20.06 9.67 4.78
C SER A 175 -20.50 8.57 5.75
N VAL A 176 -21.55 7.81 5.42
CA VAL A 176 -22.09 6.76 6.28
C VAL A 176 -21.39 5.42 6.04
N PHE A 177 -20.92 5.15 4.83
CA PHE A 177 -20.37 3.83 4.46
C PHE A 177 -18.84 3.73 4.47
N THR A 178 -18.11 4.86 4.51
CA THR A 178 -16.67 4.85 4.87
C THR A 178 -16.42 4.81 6.37
N LEU A 179 -17.46 4.87 7.20
CA LEU A 179 -17.37 4.86 8.67
C LEU A 179 -18.24 3.74 9.28
N GLY A 180 -17.90 2.49 8.98
CA GLY A 180 -18.38 1.35 9.77
C GLY A 180 -17.78 1.38 11.17
N GLY A 181 -18.36 2.20 12.06
CA GLY A 181 -17.86 2.41 13.42
C GLY A 181 -18.77 3.31 14.23
N ALA A 182 -19.97 2.83 14.55
CA ALA A 182 -20.76 3.42 15.62
C ALA A 182 -20.00 3.26 16.95
N GLY A 183 -19.53 4.38 17.51
CA GLY A 183 -19.21 4.51 18.93
C GLY A 183 -17.75 4.37 19.33
N SER A 184 -16.92 5.39 19.08
CA SER A 184 -15.89 5.79 20.04
C SER A 184 -15.56 7.27 19.88
N LYS A 185 -15.16 7.88 21.01
CA LYS A 185 -15.20 9.33 21.27
C LYS A 185 -14.25 10.12 20.38
N SER A 186 -14.73 11.28 19.96
CA SER A 186 -14.06 12.33 19.21
C SER A 186 -12.80 12.86 19.91
N GLY A 187 -11.64 12.66 19.29
CA GLY A 187 -10.48 13.55 19.37
C GLY A 187 -10.42 14.37 18.09
N VAL A 188 -10.51 15.69 18.23
CA VAL A 188 -10.45 16.70 17.17
C VAL A 188 -9.08 16.62 16.48
N ASP A 189 -9.07 16.32 15.17
CA ASP A 189 -7.98 16.46 14.17
C ASP A 189 -8.00 15.36 13.07
N GLN A 190 -8.97 14.45 13.08
CA GLN A 190 -9.17 13.47 12.00
C GLN A 190 -10.31 13.90 11.05
N GLU A 191 -10.23 15.14 10.56
CA GLU A 191 -11.11 15.65 9.50
C GLU A 191 -10.72 15.05 8.14
N GLN A 192 -11.54 14.12 7.66
CA GLN A 192 -12.06 14.10 6.29
C GLN A 192 -11.06 14.25 5.12
N ASN A 193 -10.03 13.41 5.06
CA ASN A 193 -9.38 13.10 3.79
C ASN A 193 -9.56 11.62 3.47
N PRO A 194 -10.13 11.24 2.30
CA PRO A 194 -10.06 9.86 1.86
C PRO A 194 -8.58 9.44 1.84
N LEU A 195 -8.27 8.25 2.37
CA LEU A 195 -6.92 7.68 2.32
C LEU A 195 -6.38 7.85 0.89
N PRO A 196 -5.20 8.43 0.69
CA PRO A 196 -4.70 8.68 -0.66
C PRO A 196 -4.51 7.35 -1.41
N LEU A 197 -4.59 7.42 -2.74
CA LEU A 197 -4.36 6.26 -3.61
C LEU A 197 -3.01 5.60 -3.32
N SER A 198 -2.00 6.38 -2.92
CA SER A 198 -0.68 5.90 -2.51
C SER A 198 -0.76 4.90 -1.35
N ASN A 199 -1.52 5.20 -0.29
CA ASN A 199 -1.66 4.34 0.88
C ASN A 199 -2.45 3.07 0.54
N GLN A 200 -3.53 3.18 -0.25
CA GLN A 200 -4.28 2.00 -0.69
C GLN A 200 -3.45 1.11 -1.62
N SER A 201 -2.66 1.73 -2.52
CA SER A 201 -1.76 0.99 -3.41
C SER A 201 -0.68 0.26 -2.63
N LEU A 202 -0.14 0.90 -1.59
CA LEU A 202 0.83 0.30 -0.68
C LEU A 202 0.23 -0.88 0.09
N LEU A 203 -0.95 -0.72 0.66
CA LEU A 203 -1.67 -1.82 1.31
C LEU A 203 -1.87 -3.00 0.37
N LEU A 204 -2.36 -2.73 -0.84
CA LEU A 204 -2.58 -3.77 -1.85
C LEU A 204 -1.28 -4.49 -2.19
N LEU A 205 -0.19 -3.73 -2.39
CA LEU A 205 1.12 -4.31 -2.64
C LEU A 205 1.58 -5.23 -1.50
N LEU A 206 1.43 -4.79 -0.25
CA LEU A 206 1.81 -5.56 0.92
C LEU A 206 0.97 -6.83 1.07
N VAL A 207 -0.34 -6.76 0.81
CA VAL A 207 -1.21 -7.95 0.81
C VAL A 207 -0.78 -8.92 -0.27
N LEU A 208 -0.56 -8.44 -1.50
CA LEU A 208 -0.12 -9.26 -2.63
C LEU A 208 1.24 -9.92 -2.38
N ALA A 209 2.21 -9.20 -1.81
CA ALA A 209 3.53 -9.72 -1.50
C ALA A 209 3.53 -10.76 -0.36
N ASN A 210 2.54 -10.71 0.53
CA ASN A 210 2.38 -11.63 1.66
C ASN A 210 1.37 -12.76 1.39
N LEU A 211 0.89 -12.92 0.15
CA LEU A 211 0.09 -14.08 -0.20
C LEU A 211 0.89 -15.38 0.03
N PRO A 212 0.22 -16.47 0.50
CA PRO A 212 0.88 -17.72 0.80
C PRO A 212 1.51 -18.31 -0.47
N ASP A 213 2.69 -18.91 -0.33
CA ASP A 213 3.33 -19.62 -1.42
C ASP A 213 2.50 -20.87 -1.80
N GLY A 214 2.31 -21.11 -3.10
CA GLY A 214 1.65 -22.31 -3.60
C GLY A 214 2.53 -23.55 -3.44
N LEU A 215 1.94 -24.75 -3.51
CA LEU A 215 2.65 -26.02 -3.31
C LEU A 215 3.84 -26.20 -4.28
N ASP A 216 3.71 -25.75 -5.54
CA ASP A 216 4.72 -25.93 -6.60
C ASP A 216 5.24 -24.63 -7.21
N CYS A 217 4.71 -23.47 -6.79
CA CYS A 217 5.05 -22.18 -7.38
C CYS A 217 5.08 -21.08 -6.30
N PRO A 218 6.22 -20.36 -6.13
CA PRO A 218 6.31 -19.27 -5.18
C PRO A 218 5.42 -18.09 -5.62
N ASN A 219 5.03 -17.25 -4.67
CA ASN A 219 4.21 -16.09 -4.95
C ASN A 219 4.89 -15.15 -5.99
N PRO A 220 4.28 -14.93 -7.18
CA PRO A 220 4.90 -14.12 -8.24
C PRO A 220 5.00 -12.64 -7.86
N TYR A 221 4.12 -12.13 -7.00
CA TYR A 221 4.18 -10.75 -6.50
C TYR A 221 5.36 -10.56 -5.55
N LYS A 222 5.59 -11.54 -4.66
CA LYS A 222 6.76 -11.57 -3.77
C LYS A 222 8.05 -11.61 -4.60
N GLN A 223 8.13 -12.47 -5.61
CA GLN A 223 9.27 -12.51 -6.54
C GLN A 223 9.53 -11.16 -7.24
N ALA A 224 8.47 -10.49 -7.70
CA ALA A 224 8.60 -9.18 -8.32
C ALA A 224 9.15 -8.12 -7.35
N VAL A 225 8.77 -8.17 -6.06
CA VAL A 225 9.29 -7.28 -5.00
C VAL A 225 10.76 -7.60 -4.66
N THR A 226 11.16 -8.87 -4.66
CA THR A 226 12.54 -9.27 -4.35
C THR A 226 13.53 -9.00 -5.48
N CYS A 227 13.06 -9.01 -6.73
CA CYS A 227 13.91 -9.07 -7.92
C CYS A 227 13.96 -7.79 -8.77
N PHE A 228 13.28 -6.72 -8.37
CA PHE A 228 13.36 -5.45 -9.12
C PHE A 228 14.74 -4.79 -8.97
N LYS A 229 15.15 -4.08 -10.02
CA LYS A 229 16.48 -3.45 -10.14
C LYS A 229 16.41 -1.93 -10.26
N ASN A 230 17.53 -1.26 -10.07
CA ASN A 230 17.61 0.18 -10.26
C ASN A 230 17.51 0.48 -11.76
N THR A 231 16.84 1.58 -12.11
CA THR A 231 16.85 2.16 -13.47
C THR A 231 18.27 2.46 -13.99
N GLN A 232 19.24 2.69 -13.10
CA GLN A 232 20.63 2.96 -13.46
C GLN A 232 21.46 1.69 -13.69
N ASP A 233 20.98 0.51 -13.25
CA ASP A 233 21.67 -0.76 -13.44
C ASP A 233 21.51 -1.23 -14.89
N THR A 234 22.40 -0.77 -15.77
CA THR A 234 22.47 -1.16 -17.18
C THR A 234 23.08 -2.55 -17.38
N SER A 235 22.81 -3.50 -16.46
CA SER A 235 23.21 -4.89 -16.65
C SER A 235 22.40 -5.47 -17.83
N SER A 236 23.02 -5.49 -19.01
CA SER A 236 22.47 -5.94 -20.30
C SER A 236 22.19 -7.43 -20.38
N ILE A 237 22.21 -8.13 -19.25
CA ILE A 237 21.97 -9.57 -19.17
C ILE A 237 20.50 -9.74 -18.80
N PRO A 238 19.64 -10.28 -19.68
CA PRO A 238 18.28 -10.62 -19.31
C PRO A 238 18.36 -11.59 -18.14
N SER A 239 17.94 -11.14 -16.95
CA SER A 239 17.93 -12.03 -15.80
C SER A 239 16.97 -13.18 -16.12
N PRO A 240 17.35 -14.43 -15.83
CA PRO A 240 16.51 -15.61 -16.07
C PRO A 240 15.25 -15.67 -15.18
N GLN A 241 15.02 -14.63 -14.37
CA GLN A 241 13.94 -14.57 -13.40
C GLN A 241 12.67 -14.01 -14.04
N PRO A 242 11.53 -14.75 -13.98
CA PRO A 242 10.25 -14.21 -14.42
C PRO A 242 9.88 -12.99 -13.54
N HIS A 243 9.25 -11.98 -14.15
CA HIS A 243 8.70 -10.79 -13.47
C HIS A 243 9.66 -9.68 -12.99
N THR A 244 10.90 -9.59 -13.48
CA THR A 244 11.77 -8.44 -13.16
C THR A 244 11.31 -7.13 -13.82
N PHE A 245 11.54 -5.99 -13.16
CA PHE A 245 11.34 -4.64 -13.70
C PHE A 245 12.33 -3.66 -13.07
N GLN A 246 12.39 -2.44 -13.62
CA GLN A 246 13.25 -1.36 -13.13
C GLN A 246 12.44 -0.23 -12.48
N ILE A 247 12.98 0.30 -11.38
CA ILE A 247 12.45 1.47 -10.65
C ILE A 247 13.58 2.40 -10.21
N ASN A 248 13.27 3.69 -10.07
CA ASN A 248 14.25 4.65 -9.56
C ASN A 248 14.39 4.49 -8.04
N PHE A 249 15.55 3.99 -7.60
CA PHE A 249 15.81 3.73 -6.19
C PHE A 249 15.85 5.01 -5.35
N ASN A 250 16.31 6.13 -5.92
CA ASN A 250 16.34 7.42 -5.22
C ASN A 250 14.92 7.89 -4.90
N SER A 251 14.02 7.87 -5.89
CA SER A 251 12.63 8.27 -5.68
C SER A 251 11.91 7.37 -4.67
N LEU A 252 12.17 6.07 -4.71
CA LEU A 252 11.62 5.12 -3.73
C LEU A 252 12.16 5.37 -2.32
N TYR A 253 13.47 5.62 -2.18
CA TYR A 253 14.10 5.92 -0.91
C TYR A 253 13.55 7.20 -0.28
N THR A 254 13.44 8.28 -1.06
CA THR A 254 12.87 9.55 -0.57
C THR A 254 11.42 9.37 -0.10
N ALA A 255 10.59 8.66 -0.89
CA ALA A 255 9.20 8.38 -0.50
C ALA A 255 9.09 7.52 0.77
N LEU A 256 9.99 6.55 0.97
CA LEU A 256 10.06 5.75 2.20
C LEU A 256 10.43 6.62 3.41
N CYS A 257 11.42 7.51 3.29
CA CYS A 257 11.82 8.40 4.37
C CYS A 257 10.68 9.33 4.80
N GLU A 258 9.99 9.94 3.83
CA GLU A 258 8.86 10.86 4.10
C GLU A 258 7.66 10.16 4.77
N GLN A 259 7.38 8.92 4.40
CA GLN A 259 6.20 8.17 4.86
C GLN A 259 6.47 7.26 6.06
N GLN A 260 7.70 7.26 6.60
CA GLN A 260 8.14 6.29 7.62
C GLN A 260 7.32 6.33 8.92
N ARG A 261 6.60 7.41 9.19
CA ARG A 261 5.65 7.52 10.33
C ARG A 261 4.44 6.59 10.23
N SER A 262 4.18 6.03 9.04
CA SER A 262 3.09 5.08 8.75
C SER A 262 3.56 3.62 8.93
N ASP A 263 2.71 2.81 9.57
CA ASP A 263 2.93 1.38 9.81
C ASP A 263 3.19 0.63 8.49
N GLN A 264 2.47 0.99 7.42
CA GLN A 264 2.55 0.35 6.11
C GLN A 264 3.89 0.63 5.41
N ALA A 265 4.36 1.88 5.47
CA ALA A 265 5.64 2.26 4.88
C ALA A 265 6.80 1.61 5.64
N THR A 266 6.69 1.52 6.97
CA THR A 266 7.65 0.80 7.82
C THR A 266 7.70 -0.69 7.45
N LEU A 267 6.55 -1.32 7.20
CA LEU A 267 6.49 -2.72 6.78
C LEU A 267 7.11 -2.92 5.39
N LEU A 268 6.84 -2.03 4.43
CA LEU A 268 7.49 -2.07 3.13
C LEU A 268 9.01 -1.92 3.25
N LEU A 269 9.49 -0.97 4.07
CA LEU A 269 10.90 -0.80 4.33
C LEU A 269 11.54 -2.09 4.87
N TYR A 270 10.90 -2.71 5.87
CA TYR A 270 11.31 -4.00 6.41
C TYR A 270 11.37 -5.08 5.32
N THR A 271 10.32 -5.22 4.51
CA THR A 271 10.27 -6.19 3.42
C THR A 271 11.40 -5.96 2.41
N LEU A 272 11.68 -4.71 2.04
CA LEU A 272 12.73 -4.38 1.08
C LEU A 272 14.13 -4.63 1.63
N LEU A 273 14.40 -4.24 2.88
CA LEU A 273 15.69 -4.48 3.53
C LEU A 273 15.97 -5.98 3.73
N HIS A 274 14.94 -6.76 4.06
CA HIS A 274 15.09 -8.18 4.30
C HIS A 274 15.14 -9.01 3.00
N GLN A 275 14.33 -8.67 1.99
CA GLN A 275 14.10 -9.54 0.83
C GLN A 275 14.70 -9.04 -0.49
N ASN A 276 15.02 -7.75 -0.62
CA ASN A 276 15.61 -7.20 -1.84
C ASN A 276 17.07 -6.75 -1.60
N PRO A 277 18.07 -7.56 -1.99
CA PRO A 277 19.47 -7.25 -1.73
C PRO A 277 19.94 -5.99 -2.47
N ASN A 278 19.43 -5.73 -3.67
CA ASN A 278 19.83 -4.54 -4.46
C ASN A 278 19.42 -3.26 -3.73
N MET A 279 18.18 -3.22 -3.22
CA MET A 279 17.70 -2.10 -2.41
C MET A 279 18.46 -1.99 -1.09
N LYS A 280 18.71 -3.10 -0.37
CA LYS A 280 19.49 -3.11 0.87
C LYS A 280 20.87 -2.46 0.64
N THR A 281 21.62 -2.92 -0.35
CA THR A 281 22.95 -2.37 -0.68
C THR A 281 22.87 -0.89 -1.07
N TYR A 282 21.88 -0.51 -1.89
CA TYR A 282 21.69 0.90 -2.24
C TYR A 282 21.43 1.77 -1.01
N MET A 283 20.54 1.35 -0.11
CA MET A 283 20.18 2.10 1.10
C MET A 283 21.34 2.23 2.08
N LEU A 284 22.16 1.18 2.24
CA LEU A 284 23.35 1.22 3.10
C LEU A 284 24.46 2.12 2.53
N SER A 285 24.56 2.25 1.21
CA SER A 285 25.57 3.10 0.56
C SER A 285 25.26 4.62 0.59
N ARG A 286 24.08 5.01 1.08
CA ARG A 286 23.61 6.40 1.06
C ARG A 286 24.25 7.21 2.19
N THR A 287 24.49 8.49 1.94
CA THR A 287 25.05 9.43 2.92
C THR A 287 23.97 10.16 3.73
N ASP A 288 22.73 10.21 3.23
CA ASP A 288 21.58 10.89 3.83
C ASP A 288 20.78 10.00 4.79
N VAL A 289 21.47 9.14 5.54
CA VAL A 289 20.88 8.15 6.47
C VAL A 289 20.02 8.80 7.57
N GLU A 290 20.28 10.06 7.90
CA GLU A 290 19.50 10.84 8.87
C GLU A 290 18.02 10.93 8.51
N ASN A 291 17.68 11.04 7.21
CA ASN A 291 16.30 11.15 6.75
C ASN A 291 15.50 9.88 7.04
N LEU A 292 16.17 8.72 7.07
CA LEU A 292 15.56 7.44 7.37
C LEU A 292 15.53 7.17 8.88
N VAL A 293 16.66 7.41 9.55
CA VAL A 293 16.85 7.05 10.95
C VAL A 293 16.07 7.98 11.88
N MET A 294 15.97 9.27 11.57
CA MET A 294 15.27 10.25 12.42
C MET A 294 13.79 9.89 12.65
N PRO A 295 12.97 9.61 11.61
CA PRO A 295 11.60 9.14 11.82
C PRO A 295 11.50 7.83 12.61
N ILE A 296 12.46 6.92 12.43
CA ILE A 296 12.50 5.64 13.16
C ILE A 296 12.78 5.88 14.65
N LEU A 297 13.73 6.77 14.97
CA LEU A 297 14.02 7.16 16.35
C LEU A 297 12.83 7.89 16.99
N GLU A 298 12.12 8.73 16.23
CA GLU A 298 10.90 9.41 16.72
C GLU A 298 9.80 8.40 17.09
N ILE A 299 9.64 7.32 16.32
CA ILE A 299 8.71 6.21 16.63
C ILE A 299 9.13 5.50 17.94
N LEU A 300 10.44 5.26 18.12
CA LEU A 300 10.98 4.61 19.32
C LEU A 300 11.02 5.53 20.56
N TYR A 301 10.99 6.84 20.37
CA TYR A 301 10.88 7.78 21.48
C TYR A 301 9.45 7.84 22.02
N HIS A 302 8.45 7.82 21.14
CA HIS A 302 7.02 7.85 21.47
C HIS A 302 6.39 6.45 21.60
N VAL A 303 7.11 5.50 22.23
CA VAL A 303 6.67 4.09 22.38
C VAL A 303 5.36 3.95 23.15
N GLU A 304 5.02 4.90 24.02
CA GLU A 304 3.77 4.88 24.80
C GLU A 304 2.51 5.12 23.96
N GLU A 305 2.64 5.88 22.88
CA GLU A 305 1.52 6.31 22.02
C GLU A 305 1.39 5.45 20.76
N ARG A 306 2.39 4.60 20.48
CA ARG A 306 2.47 3.79 19.27
C ARG A 306 2.10 2.34 19.52
N ASN A 307 1.64 1.69 18.45
CA ASN A 307 1.34 0.26 18.47
C ASN A 307 2.60 -0.55 18.75
N SER A 308 2.48 -1.60 19.57
CA SER A 308 3.62 -2.46 19.93
C SER A 308 4.30 -3.08 18.72
N HIS A 309 3.54 -3.54 17.72
CA HIS A 309 4.08 -4.13 16.49
C HIS A 309 4.89 -3.12 15.66
N HIS A 310 4.46 -1.85 15.61
CA HIS A 310 5.18 -0.81 14.89
C HIS A 310 6.54 -0.51 15.53
N VAL A 311 6.58 -0.45 16.86
CA VAL A 311 7.82 -0.33 17.64
C VAL A 311 8.76 -1.52 17.38
N TYR A 312 8.25 -2.75 17.38
CA TYR A 312 9.09 -3.92 17.07
C TYR A 312 9.63 -3.90 15.64
N MET A 313 8.82 -3.52 14.65
CA MET A 313 9.30 -3.39 13.27
C MET A 313 10.41 -2.32 13.16
N ALA A 314 10.25 -1.17 13.81
CA ALA A 314 11.27 -0.13 13.86
C ALA A 314 12.58 -0.62 14.49
N LEU A 315 12.52 -1.39 15.58
CA LEU A 315 13.69 -2.01 16.21
C LEU A 315 14.39 -3.01 15.30
N ILE A 316 13.63 -3.87 14.60
CA ILE A 316 14.20 -4.84 13.66
C ILE A 316 14.89 -4.12 12.50
N ILE A 317 14.28 -3.07 11.97
CA ILE A 317 14.88 -2.26 10.90
C ILE A 317 16.18 -1.61 11.38
N LEU A 318 16.20 -1.00 12.56
CA LEU A 318 17.45 -0.47 13.13
C LEU A 318 18.50 -1.55 13.28
N LEU A 319 18.14 -2.74 13.77
CA LEU A 319 19.06 -3.85 13.92
C LEU A 319 19.70 -4.26 12.59
N ILE A 320 18.88 -4.40 11.53
CA ILE A 320 19.35 -4.75 10.18
C ILE A 320 20.30 -3.67 9.63
N LEU A 321 20.03 -2.40 9.90
CA LEU A 321 20.88 -1.30 9.44
C LEU A 321 22.20 -1.24 10.23
N THR A 322 22.16 -1.40 11.55
CA THR A 322 23.36 -1.39 12.43
C THR A 322 24.27 -2.60 12.27
N GLU A 323 23.84 -3.63 11.55
CA GLU A 323 24.69 -4.77 11.17
C GLU A 323 25.83 -4.34 10.22
N ASP A 324 25.65 -3.23 9.49
CA ASP A 324 26.62 -2.74 8.51
C ASP A 324 27.60 -1.73 9.12
N ASP A 325 28.91 -2.03 9.01
CA ASP A 325 29.98 -1.18 9.55
C ASP A 325 30.05 0.20 8.88
N THR A 326 29.68 0.32 7.60
CA THR A 326 29.74 1.59 6.87
C THR A 326 28.62 2.51 7.33
N PHE A 327 27.44 1.95 7.56
CA PHE A 327 26.31 2.65 8.16
C PHE A 327 26.62 3.14 9.59
N ASN A 328 27.26 2.30 10.41
CA ASN A 328 27.62 2.69 11.77
C ASN A 328 28.59 3.89 11.79
N ARG A 329 29.58 3.92 10.89
CA ARG A 329 30.49 5.07 10.77
C ARG A 329 29.76 6.33 10.31
N SER A 330 28.93 6.23 9.27
CA SER A 330 28.21 7.40 8.72
C SER A 330 27.26 8.03 9.73
N ILE A 331 26.57 7.22 10.54
CA ILE A 331 25.70 7.70 11.62
C ILE A 331 26.46 8.51 12.68
N HIS A 332 27.71 8.15 13.02
CA HIS A 332 28.50 8.90 14.00
C HIS A 332 29.11 10.18 13.44
N GLU A 333 29.30 10.26 12.11
CA GLU A 333 29.80 11.46 11.42
C GLU A 333 28.72 12.54 11.26
N VAL A 334 27.44 12.14 11.18
CA VAL A 334 26.31 13.06 11.06
C VAL A 334 26.06 13.79 12.38
N ILE A 335 26.23 15.12 12.38
CA ILE A 335 25.96 15.99 13.52
C ILE A 335 24.60 16.66 13.34
N LEU A 336 23.67 16.38 14.25
CA LEU A 336 22.35 16.98 14.28
C LEU A 336 22.35 18.23 15.17
N LYS A 337 21.63 19.25 14.73
CA LYS A 337 21.43 20.51 15.47
C LYS A 337 19.96 20.68 15.81
N ASN A 338 19.66 21.04 17.06
CA ASN A 338 18.32 21.36 17.56
C ASN A 338 17.25 20.26 17.34
N ILE A 339 17.27 19.24 18.19
CA ILE A 339 16.26 18.18 18.19
C ILE A 339 15.05 18.60 19.04
N ASN A 340 13.98 19.04 18.37
CA ASN A 340 12.82 19.64 19.06
C ASN A 340 11.88 18.61 19.73
N TRP A 341 11.94 17.33 19.34
CA TRP A 341 11.08 16.28 19.88
C TRP A 341 11.66 15.58 21.12
N TYR A 342 12.95 15.75 21.39
CA TYR A 342 13.59 15.16 22.57
C TYR A 342 13.43 16.11 23.76
N THR A 343 12.51 15.78 24.67
CA THR A 343 12.06 16.68 25.74
C THR A 343 12.84 16.55 27.05
N GLU A 344 13.71 15.54 27.20
CA GLU A 344 14.43 15.29 28.46
C GLU A 344 15.61 16.26 28.68
N ARG A 345 16.34 16.61 27.63
CA ARG A 345 17.47 17.56 27.69
C ARG A 345 17.57 18.35 26.39
N ALA A 346 17.89 19.64 26.47
CA ALA A 346 18.22 20.44 25.30
C ALA A 346 19.53 19.93 24.67
N LEU A 347 19.43 19.17 23.58
CA LEU A 347 20.58 18.70 22.80
C LEU A 347 20.89 19.75 21.73
N THR A 348 21.91 20.58 21.98
CA THR A 348 22.31 21.66 21.06
C THR A 348 23.04 21.12 19.83
N GLU A 349 24.02 20.23 20.03
CA GLU A 349 24.72 19.49 18.97
C GLU A 349 24.99 18.06 19.46
N ILE A 350 24.50 17.05 18.73
CA ILE A 350 24.74 15.63 19.04
C ILE A 350 24.92 14.84 17.74
N SER A 351 25.79 13.83 17.76
CA SER A 351 25.86 12.90 16.63
C SER A 351 24.58 12.07 16.55
N LEU A 352 24.13 11.73 15.33
CA LEU A 352 22.98 10.86 15.12
C LEU A 352 23.19 9.50 15.82
N GLY A 353 24.42 8.99 15.88
CA GLY A 353 24.75 7.75 16.59
C GLY A 353 24.59 7.84 18.09
N SER A 354 25.04 8.93 18.70
CA SER A 354 24.83 9.17 20.13
C SER A 354 23.33 9.30 20.45
N LEU A 355 22.54 9.94 19.58
CA LEU A 355 21.09 10.02 19.73
C LEU A 355 20.43 8.64 19.62
N LEU A 356 20.85 7.82 18.65
CA LEU A 356 20.36 6.46 18.48
C LEU A 356 20.55 5.63 19.75
N ILE A 357 21.76 5.66 20.33
CA ILE A 357 22.07 4.94 21.57
C ILE A 357 21.18 5.43 22.72
N LEU A 358 21.01 6.76 22.88
CA LEU A 358 20.16 7.32 23.94
C LEU A 358 18.71 6.87 23.82
N VAL A 359 18.12 6.94 22.61
CA VAL A 359 16.75 6.52 22.37
C VAL A 359 16.59 5.02 22.62
N VAL A 360 17.53 4.20 22.14
CA VAL A 360 17.50 2.75 22.36
C VAL A 360 17.59 2.40 23.84
N ILE A 361 18.49 3.03 24.61
CA ILE A 361 18.59 2.83 26.06
C ILE A 361 17.27 3.19 26.75
N ARG A 362 16.66 4.33 26.39
CA ARG A 362 15.36 4.75 26.93
C ARG A 362 14.28 3.72 26.59
N THR A 363 14.21 3.23 25.35
CA THR A 363 13.26 2.20 24.93
C THR A 363 13.45 0.90 25.72
N ILE A 364 14.70 0.48 25.98
CA ILE A 364 15.02 -0.69 26.82
C ILE A 364 14.59 -0.46 28.26
N GLN A 365 14.93 0.68 28.86
CA GLN A 365 14.55 1.00 30.24
C GLN A 365 13.03 0.99 30.39
N PHE A 366 12.31 1.56 29.42
CA PHE A 366 10.85 1.52 29.36
C PHE A 366 10.32 0.08 29.27
N ASN A 367 10.89 -0.76 28.39
CA ASN A 367 10.50 -2.17 28.28
C ASN A 367 10.80 -2.96 29.57
N MET A 368 11.98 -2.78 30.18
CA MET A 368 12.39 -3.47 31.41
C MET A 368 11.54 -3.09 32.63
N THR A 369 11.16 -1.82 32.75
CA THR A 369 10.32 -1.33 33.85
C THR A 369 8.87 -1.79 33.73
N ARG A 370 8.37 -1.98 32.51
CA ARG A 370 6.98 -2.35 32.23
C ARG A 370 6.76 -3.86 32.03
N THR A 371 7.76 -4.60 31.54
CA THR A 371 7.72 -6.06 31.38
C THR A 371 8.84 -6.74 32.18
N ARG A 372 8.50 -7.38 33.30
CA ARG A 372 9.38 -8.34 34.01
C ARG A 372 9.55 -9.65 33.21
N VAL A 373 9.97 -9.60 31.94
CA VAL A 373 10.01 -10.80 31.08
C VAL A 373 11.40 -11.04 30.48
N ARG A 374 12.00 -12.13 30.97
CA ARG A 374 13.35 -12.68 30.75
C ARG A 374 13.76 -13.04 29.30
N VAL A 375 12.98 -12.73 28.27
CA VAL A 375 13.15 -13.37 26.94
C VAL A 375 13.54 -12.39 25.82
N THR A 376 13.32 -11.09 25.98
CA THR A 376 13.72 -10.07 24.99
C THR A 376 15.19 -9.64 25.10
N CYS A 377 15.88 -10.01 26.18
CA CYS A 377 17.27 -9.62 26.42
C CYS A 377 18.29 -10.32 25.52
N SER A 378 18.07 -11.55 25.05
CA SER A 378 19.12 -12.28 24.31
C SER A 378 19.45 -11.69 22.93
N GLY A 379 18.48 -11.07 22.25
CA GLY A 379 18.77 -10.31 21.01
C GLY A 379 19.38 -8.93 21.29
N PHE A 380 19.02 -8.32 22.42
CA PHE A 380 19.42 -6.96 22.80
C PHE A 380 20.84 -6.87 23.41
N PHE A 381 21.31 -7.93 24.08
CA PHE A 381 22.68 -8.00 24.61
C PHE A 381 23.75 -7.99 23.51
N LEU A 382 23.40 -8.38 22.26
CA LEU A 382 24.29 -8.24 21.12
C LEU A 382 24.56 -6.76 20.79
N LEU A 383 23.54 -5.89 20.77
CA LEU A 383 23.74 -4.45 20.54
C LEU A 383 24.63 -3.79 21.60
N GLN A 384 24.54 -4.22 22.86
CA GLN A 384 25.34 -3.65 23.95
C GLN A 384 26.80 -4.15 23.94
N SER A 385 27.05 -5.33 23.38
CA SER A 385 28.41 -5.88 23.24
C SER A 385 29.19 -5.30 22.05
N TRP A 386 28.54 -4.53 21.17
CA TRP A 386 29.16 -3.83 20.03
C TRP A 386 29.46 -2.36 20.31
N ALA A 387 28.96 -1.81 21.43
CA ALA A 387 29.23 -0.44 21.88
C ALA A 387 30.49 -0.32 22.78
N VAL A 388 31.29 -1.40 22.88
CA VAL A 388 32.63 -1.46 23.47
C VAL A 388 33.54 -2.11 22.45
#